data_AF-A0A4Q2WUL0-F1
#
_entry.id   AF-A0A4Q2WUL0-F1
#
_cell.length_a   1.000
_cell.length_b   1.000
_cell.length_c   1.000
_cell.angle_alpha   90.00
_cell.angle_beta   90.00
_cell.angle_gamma   90.00
#
_symmetry.space_group_name_H-M   'P 1'
#
loop_
_entity.id
_entity.type
_entity.pdbx_description
1 polymer ?
#
loop_
_entity_poly.entity_id
_entity_poly.type
_entity_poly.pdbx_seq_one_letter_code
_entity_poly.pdbx_strand_id
1 'polypeptide(L)'
;MTGNTIVANQSEGDFLPGGLWIGGDSHWVVANNIVWNNLSESPGPFQSDFSSFATSHSRYSNDIGVVNQNTQAVEVLGELSVDPQFADCGFLCIGFELERGSPLVDMGEDAPAGGMTATDLAGKPRAIGAHVDIGAYENDLLFADGFD
;
A
#
# COMPACT_ATOMS: atom_id res chain seq x y z
N MET A 1 -8.82 -3.96 -4.72
CA MET A 1 -7.93 -2.82 -5.09
C MET A 1 -6.51 -3.31 -4.95
N THR A 2 -5.69 -3.16 -5.98
CA THR A 2 -4.39 -3.83 -6.06
C THR A 2 -3.30 -2.89 -6.59
N GLY A 3 -2.14 -2.86 -5.93
CA GLY A 3 -0.94 -2.22 -6.49
C GLY A 3 -1.00 -0.68 -6.51
N ASN A 4 -1.44 -0.04 -5.43
CA ASN A 4 -1.57 1.43 -5.36
C ASN A 4 -0.73 2.02 -4.23
N THR A 5 -0.42 3.30 -4.34
CA THR A 5 0.21 4.10 -3.28
C THR A 5 -0.71 5.27 -2.92
N ILE A 6 -1.25 5.26 -1.70
CA ILE A 6 -2.09 6.32 -1.12
C ILE A 6 -1.34 6.90 0.08
N VAL A 7 -0.79 8.09 -0.06
CA VAL A 7 0.04 8.70 0.97
C VAL A 7 -0.18 10.18 1.10
N ALA A 8 0.09 10.71 2.31
CA ALA A 8 0.07 12.14 2.62
C ALA A 8 -1.26 12.84 2.31
N ASN A 9 -2.36 12.09 2.20
CA ASN A 9 -3.68 12.67 2.11
C ASN A 9 -4.15 13.15 3.48
N GLN A 10 -4.97 14.19 3.46
CA GLN A 10 -5.56 14.76 4.66
C GLN A 10 -7.07 14.88 4.51
N SER A 11 -7.82 14.41 5.52
CA SER A 11 -9.26 14.64 5.61
C SER A 11 -9.56 15.88 6.47
N GLU A 12 -10.49 16.71 6.00
CA GLU A 12 -11.06 17.79 6.81
C GLU A 12 -12.07 17.18 7.81
N GLY A 13 -11.87 17.42 9.11
CA GLY A 13 -12.72 16.91 10.19
C GLY A 13 -12.21 15.64 10.88
N ASP A 14 -12.94 15.17 11.90
CA ASP A 14 -12.53 14.10 12.81
C ASP A 14 -13.22 12.75 12.54
N PHE A 15 -14.03 12.63 11.49
CA PHE A 15 -14.92 11.47 11.30
C PHE A 15 -14.46 10.43 10.25
N LEU A 16 -13.45 10.71 9.43
CA LEU A 16 -13.03 9.83 8.33
C LEU A 16 -11.50 9.73 8.24
N PRO A 17 -10.95 8.56 7.82
CA PRO A 17 -9.52 8.42 7.57
C PRO A 17 -9.07 9.40 6.48
N GLY A 18 -7.83 9.87 6.57
CA GLY A 18 -7.22 10.67 5.50
C GLY A 18 -6.93 9.84 4.25
N GLY A 19 -6.73 8.53 4.41
CA GLY A 19 -6.31 7.63 3.33
C GLY A 19 -7.49 6.95 2.64
N LEU A 20 -7.83 5.74 3.08
CA LEU A 20 -8.83 4.89 2.45
C LEU A 20 -9.97 4.55 3.41
N TRP A 21 -11.19 4.91 3.03
CA TRP A 21 -12.42 4.51 3.69
C TRP A 21 -13.26 3.61 2.77
N ILE A 22 -13.63 2.42 3.25
CA ILE A 22 -14.50 1.49 2.50
C ILE A 22 -15.74 1.15 3.34
N GLY A 23 -16.93 1.44 2.81
CA GLY A 23 -18.22 1.11 3.43
C GLY A 23 -19.17 0.37 2.48
N GLY A 24 -20.18 -0.30 3.07
CA GLY A 24 -21.29 -0.97 2.36
C GLY A 24 -21.23 -2.51 2.37
N ASP A 25 -22.38 -3.16 2.28
CA ASP A 25 -22.49 -4.62 2.47
C ASP A 25 -21.97 -5.44 1.28
N SER A 26 -20.66 -5.67 1.25
CA SER A 26 -20.00 -6.53 0.27
C SER A 26 -18.78 -7.22 0.88
N HIS A 27 -18.32 -8.29 0.23
CA HIS A 27 -16.98 -8.83 0.49
C HIS A 27 -15.99 -8.21 -0.49
N TRP A 28 -14.92 -7.61 0.01
CA TRP A 28 -13.87 -7.00 -0.81
C TRP A 28 -12.47 -7.42 -0.38
N VAL A 29 -11.54 -7.28 -1.32
CA VAL A 29 -10.13 -7.62 -1.13
C VAL A 29 -9.26 -6.42 -1.52
N VAL A 30 -8.29 -6.11 -0.66
CA VAL A 30 -7.21 -5.15 -0.92
C VAL A 30 -5.88 -5.87 -0.84
N ALA A 31 -5.03 -5.70 -1.87
CA ALA A 31 -3.72 -6.34 -1.90
C ALA A 31 -2.62 -5.43 -2.48
N ASN A 32 -1.38 -5.60 -2.04
CA ASN A 32 -0.21 -4.92 -2.62
C ASN A 32 -0.33 -3.38 -2.63
N ASN A 33 -1.00 -2.79 -1.64
CA ASN A 33 -1.14 -1.33 -1.55
C ASN A 33 -0.27 -0.77 -0.43
N ILE A 34 0.28 0.42 -0.65
CA ILE A 34 0.82 1.28 0.40
C ILE A 34 -0.28 2.29 0.77
N VAL A 35 -0.68 2.30 2.04
CA VAL A 35 -1.60 3.29 2.62
C VAL A 35 -0.93 3.86 3.86
N TRP A 36 -0.18 4.95 3.67
CA TRP A 36 0.78 5.42 4.68
C TRP A 36 0.77 6.93 4.90
N ASN A 37 0.87 7.35 6.17
CA ASN A 37 0.94 8.75 6.60
C ASN A 37 -0.20 9.62 6.04
N ASN A 38 -1.41 9.06 6.00
CA ASN A 38 -2.63 9.80 5.73
C ASN A 38 -3.29 10.17 7.07
N LEU A 39 -3.50 11.46 7.29
CA LEU A 39 -3.89 11.99 8.60
C LEU A 39 -5.25 12.69 8.52
N SER A 40 -6.00 12.74 9.62
CA SER A 40 -7.13 13.67 9.75
C SER A 40 -6.63 15.00 10.32
N GLU A 41 -7.18 16.14 9.86
CA GLU A 41 -6.81 17.47 10.40
C GLU A 41 -7.05 17.60 11.90
N SER A 42 -8.12 16.98 12.40
CA SER A 42 -8.45 17.01 13.83
C SER A 42 -8.05 15.70 14.51
N PRO A 43 -7.46 15.77 15.72
CA PRO A 43 -7.23 14.59 16.52
C PRO A 43 -8.58 13.99 16.93
N GLY A 44 -8.85 12.78 16.48
CA GLY A 44 -10.08 12.03 16.74
C GLY A 44 -9.87 10.53 16.61
N PRO A 45 -10.90 9.72 16.89
CA PRO A 45 -10.82 8.26 16.83
C PRO A 45 -10.60 7.72 15.42
N PHE A 46 -10.77 8.55 14.39
CA PHE A 46 -10.64 8.18 12.96
C PHE A 46 -9.32 8.63 12.32
N GLN A 47 -8.29 8.98 13.12
CA GLN A 47 -6.91 9.17 12.69
C GLN A 47 -6.30 7.84 12.22
N SER A 48 -6.66 7.42 11.02
CA SER A 48 -6.20 6.18 10.42
C SER A 48 -5.90 6.35 8.94
N ASP A 49 -4.92 5.60 8.45
CA ASP A 49 -4.66 5.41 7.04
C ASP A 49 -5.79 4.63 6.36
N PHE A 50 -6.29 3.63 7.06
CA PHE A 50 -7.30 2.71 6.56
C PHE A 50 -8.44 2.54 7.54
N SER A 51 -9.67 2.63 7.07
CA SER A 51 -10.85 2.28 7.87
C SER A 51 -11.93 1.60 7.04
N SER A 52 -12.64 0.70 7.69
CA SER A 52 -13.82 0.04 7.13
C SER A 52 -14.89 -0.12 8.20
N PHE A 53 -16.16 0.03 7.81
CA PHE A 53 -17.31 -0.13 8.69
C PHE A 53 -18.35 -1.09 8.12
N ALA A 54 -18.69 -2.13 8.88
CA ALA A 54 -19.74 -3.11 8.63
C ALA A 54 -19.58 -3.97 7.36
N THR A 55 -18.35 -4.24 6.91
CA THR A 55 -18.10 -5.01 5.67
C THR A 55 -17.15 -6.19 5.90
N SER A 56 -17.49 -7.36 5.36
CA SER A 56 -16.57 -8.50 5.31
C SER A 56 -15.41 -8.21 4.36
N HIS A 57 -14.18 -8.52 4.75
CA HIS A 57 -13.03 -8.22 3.90
C HIS A 57 -11.80 -9.06 4.18
N SER A 58 -10.90 -9.12 3.18
CA SER A 58 -9.58 -9.73 3.33
C SER A 58 -8.49 -8.77 2.85
N ARG A 59 -7.32 -8.81 3.50
CA ARG A 59 -6.19 -7.92 3.21
C ARG A 59 -4.92 -8.75 3.04
N TYR A 60 -4.22 -8.59 1.91
CA TYR A 60 -3.03 -9.36 1.56
C TYR A 60 -1.87 -8.46 1.18
N SER A 61 -0.71 -8.61 1.82
CA SER A 61 0.51 -7.91 1.43
C SER A 61 0.32 -6.40 1.20
N ASN A 62 -0.41 -5.73 2.08
CA ASN A 62 -0.48 -4.27 2.10
C ASN A 62 0.50 -3.74 3.14
N ASP A 63 1.03 -2.55 2.91
CA ASP A 63 1.68 -1.77 3.94
C ASP A 63 0.72 -0.67 4.40
N ILE A 64 0.24 -0.79 5.64
CA ILE A 64 -0.75 0.15 6.19
C ILE A 64 -0.25 0.67 7.54
N GLY A 65 -0.11 1.99 7.64
CA GLY A 65 0.36 2.65 8.87
C GLY A 65 -0.60 2.43 10.03
N VAL A 66 -1.77 3.07 9.97
CA VAL A 66 -2.78 3.00 11.03
C VAL A 66 -4.09 2.44 10.50
N VAL A 67 -4.53 1.32 11.06
CA VAL A 67 -5.81 0.67 10.72
C VAL A 67 -6.83 0.95 11.83
N ASN A 68 -7.95 1.58 11.51
CA ASN A 68 -9.09 1.67 12.40
C ASN A 68 -10.02 0.46 12.18
N GLN A 69 -10.01 -0.49 13.11
CA GLN A 69 -10.63 -1.81 12.96
C GLN A 69 -12.02 -1.93 13.61
N ASN A 70 -13.00 -1.16 13.15
CA ASN A 70 -14.39 -1.34 13.61
C ASN A 70 -15.05 -2.63 13.10
N THR A 71 -14.48 -3.29 12.09
CA THR A 71 -14.93 -4.59 11.60
C THR A 71 -13.72 -5.49 11.41
N GLN A 72 -13.80 -6.72 11.95
CA GLN A 72 -12.71 -7.67 11.86
C GLN A 72 -12.59 -8.23 10.42
N ALA A 73 -11.39 -8.20 9.87
CA ALA A 73 -11.09 -8.85 8.60
C ALA A 73 -11.32 -10.36 8.71
N VAL A 74 -11.81 -10.98 7.64
CA VAL A 74 -11.90 -12.43 7.48
C VAL A 74 -10.49 -13.02 7.46
N GLU A 75 -9.57 -12.35 6.76
CA GLU A 75 -8.18 -12.75 6.65
C GLU A 75 -7.25 -11.54 6.52
N VAL A 76 -6.10 -11.62 7.17
CA VAL A 76 -4.99 -10.67 7.04
C VAL A 76 -3.72 -11.50 6.91
N LEU A 77 -3.04 -11.42 5.77
CA LEU A 77 -1.79 -12.14 5.51
C LEU A 77 -0.78 -11.21 4.84
N GLY A 78 0.49 -11.35 5.19
CA GLY A 78 1.58 -10.57 4.57
C GLY A 78 1.53 -9.06 4.82
N GLU A 79 0.60 -8.55 5.64
CA GLU A 79 0.56 -7.11 5.92
C GLU A 79 1.79 -6.63 6.69
N LEU A 80 2.27 -5.47 6.30
CA LEU A 80 3.31 -4.71 6.95
C LEU A 80 2.75 -3.39 7.48
N SER A 81 3.49 -2.79 8.41
CA SER A 81 3.22 -1.46 8.95
C SER A 81 4.56 -0.83 9.27
N VAL A 82 5.29 -0.46 8.21
CA VAL A 82 6.67 0.02 8.26
C VAL A 82 6.82 1.26 7.39
N ASP A 83 7.81 2.10 7.68
CA ASP A 83 8.13 3.21 6.78
C ASP A 83 8.38 2.65 5.36
N PRO A 84 7.64 3.10 4.33
CA PRO A 84 7.83 2.64 2.96
C PRO A 84 9.23 2.88 2.42
N GLN A 85 9.99 3.82 2.98
CA GLN A 85 11.32 4.20 2.49
C GLN A 85 11.26 4.56 1.00
N PHE A 86 10.46 5.57 0.67
CA PHE A 86 10.44 6.12 -0.70
C PHE A 86 11.80 6.72 -1.06
N ALA A 87 12.27 6.43 -2.27
CA ALA A 87 13.54 6.94 -2.76
C ALA A 87 13.51 8.47 -2.85
N ASP A 88 14.50 9.12 -2.22
CA ASP A 88 14.72 10.55 -2.41
C ASP A 88 15.26 10.79 -3.83
N CYS A 89 14.41 11.31 -4.71
CA CYS A 89 14.81 11.73 -6.05
C CYS A 89 14.86 13.26 -6.22
N GLY A 90 14.96 14.00 -5.10
CA GLY A 90 15.15 15.44 -5.04
C GLY A 90 13.90 16.26 -5.37
N PHE A 91 14.09 17.54 -5.71
CA PHE A 91 12.99 18.51 -5.88
C PHE A 91 11.97 18.18 -6.97
N LEU A 92 12.29 17.27 -7.90
CA LEU A 92 11.39 16.83 -8.97
C LEU A 92 10.72 15.48 -8.66
N CYS A 93 10.80 15.00 -7.41
CA CYS A 93 10.21 13.73 -7.05
C CYS A 93 8.68 13.79 -7.10
N ILE A 94 8.15 13.29 -8.21
CA ILE A 94 6.72 13.06 -8.45
C ILE A 94 6.37 11.57 -8.34
N GLY A 95 7.37 10.70 -8.16
CA GLY A 95 7.20 9.25 -8.07
C GLY A 95 7.33 8.77 -6.63
N PHE A 96 6.57 7.72 -6.30
CA PHE A 96 6.63 7.02 -5.03
C PHE A 96 7.35 5.67 -5.19
N GLU A 97 8.48 5.68 -5.89
CA GLU A 97 9.35 4.50 -6.00
C GLU A 97 10.02 4.23 -4.65
N LEU A 98 10.21 2.95 -4.34
CA LEU A 98 10.86 2.51 -3.10
C LEU A 98 12.39 2.61 -3.25
N GLU A 99 13.08 2.93 -2.16
CA GLU A 99 14.51 2.65 -2.06
C GLU A 99 14.76 1.14 -2.21
N ARG A 100 15.90 0.76 -2.80
CA ARG A 100 16.23 -0.66 -3.03
C ARG A 100 16.26 -1.49 -1.73
N GLY A 101 16.58 -0.87 -0.60
CA GLY A 101 16.59 -1.52 0.71
C GLY A 101 15.24 -1.54 1.43
N SER A 102 14.18 -1.03 0.80
CA SER A 102 12.87 -0.93 1.43
C SER A 102 12.36 -2.31 1.82
N PRO A 103 11.76 -2.45 3.02
CA PRO A 103 11.11 -3.70 3.44
C PRO A 103 9.89 -4.06 2.60
N LEU A 104 9.48 -3.21 1.65
CA LEU A 104 8.33 -3.41 0.78
C LEU A 104 8.68 -4.00 -0.60
N VAL A 105 9.98 -4.13 -0.89
CA VAL A 105 10.49 -4.77 -2.12
C VAL A 105 10.37 -6.28 -2.00
N ASP A 106 9.89 -6.96 -3.05
CA ASP A 106 9.68 -8.42 -3.11
C ASP A 106 8.75 -8.97 -2.00
N MET A 107 7.80 -8.17 -1.50
CA MET A 107 6.90 -8.56 -0.39
C MET A 107 5.42 -8.67 -0.78
N GLY A 108 5.08 -8.43 -2.04
CA GLY A 108 3.72 -8.47 -2.56
C GLY A 108 3.22 -9.88 -2.90
N GLU A 109 1.92 -9.95 -3.21
CA GLU A 109 1.23 -11.13 -3.73
C GLU A 109 1.30 -11.15 -5.26
N ASP A 110 1.83 -12.21 -5.87
CA ASP A 110 2.01 -12.32 -7.32
C ASP A 110 0.68 -12.51 -8.08
N ALA A 111 -0.30 -13.13 -7.42
CA ALA A 111 -1.60 -13.45 -8.00
C ALA A 111 -2.77 -12.93 -7.15
N PRO A 112 -2.87 -11.61 -6.93
CA PRO A 112 -3.86 -11.04 -6.02
C PRO A 112 -5.27 -11.20 -6.60
N ALA A 113 -6.27 -11.30 -5.71
CA ALA A 113 -7.66 -11.37 -6.12
C ALA A 113 -8.06 -10.12 -6.94
N GLY A 114 -8.66 -10.35 -8.11
CA GLY A 114 -8.97 -9.30 -9.09
C GLY A 114 -7.85 -9.04 -10.09
N GLY A 115 -6.71 -9.72 -9.96
CA GLY A 115 -5.56 -9.62 -10.86
C GLY A 115 -4.72 -8.37 -10.64
N MET A 116 -3.69 -8.23 -11.47
CA MET A 116 -2.74 -7.14 -11.46
C MET A 116 -2.46 -6.69 -12.89
N THR A 117 -2.08 -5.42 -13.07
CA THR A 117 -1.64 -4.90 -14.36
C THR A 117 -0.33 -5.54 -14.81
N ALA A 118 -0.08 -5.59 -16.12
CA ALA A 118 1.17 -6.12 -16.66
C ALA A 118 2.39 -5.26 -16.29
N THR A 119 2.17 -3.95 -16.14
CA THR A 119 3.21 -2.98 -15.78
C THR A 119 2.79 -2.13 -14.59
N ASP A 120 3.79 -1.60 -13.89
CA ASP A 120 3.66 -0.61 -12.83
C ASP A 120 3.39 0.80 -13.39
N LEU A 121 3.35 1.81 -12.51
CA LEU A 121 3.10 3.19 -12.90
C LEU A 121 4.25 3.84 -13.69
N ALA A 122 5.47 3.33 -13.59
CA ALA A 122 6.63 3.76 -14.39
C ALA A 122 6.77 2.99 -15.72
N GLY A 123 5.89 2.01 -15.99
CA GLY A 123 5.93 1.17 -17.19
C GLY A 123 6.86 -0.04 -17.09
N LYS A 124 7.39 -0.34 -15.91
CA LYS A 124 8.20 -1.53 -15.63
C LYS A 124 7.27 -2.75 -15.48
N PRO A 125 7.66 -3.97 -15.92
CA PRO A 125 6.89 -5.17 -15.64
C PRO A 125 6.63 -5.32 -14.13
N ARG A 126 5.45 -5.77 -13.72
CA ARG A 126 5.14 -6.00 -12.30
C ARG A 126 5.89 -7.18 -11.68
N ALA A 127 6.39 -8.11 -12.50
CA ALA A 127 7.13 -9.28 -12.05
C ALA A 127 8.61 -9.14 -12.48
N ILE A 128 9.40 -8.44 -11.67
CA ILE A 128 10.84 -8.22 -11.90
C ILE A 128 11.70 -9.00 -10.90
N GLY A 129 11.30 -8.99 -9.64
CA GLY A 129 12.01 -9.64 -8.54
C GLY A 129 11.52 -11.05 -8.21
N ALA A 130 11.76 -11.46 -6.97
CA ALA A 130 11.26 -12.73 -6.44
C ALA A 130 9.74 -12.72 -6.30
N HIS A 131 9.19 -11.56 -5.90
CA HIS A 131 7.76 -11.29 -5.84
C HIS A 131 7.50 -9.86 -6.32
N VAL A 132 6.24 -9.48 -6.52
CA VAL A 132 5.89 -8.08 -6.83
C VAL A 132 6.18 -7.18 -5.63
N ASP A 133 6.51 -5.92 -5.86
CA ASP A 133 6.64 -4.93 -4.79
C ASP A 133 5.26 -4.49 -4.27
N ILE A 134 5.19 -4.16 -2.98
CA ILE A 134 4.00 -3.53 -2.40
C ILE A 134 3.97 -2.06 -2.84
N GLY A 135 2.91 -1.63 -3.52
CA GLY A 135 2.72 -0.25 -3.96
C GLY A 135 2.50 -0.09 -5.47
N ALA A 136 2.60 1.16 -5.95
CA ALA A 136 2.34 1.52 -7.35
C ALA A 136 3.53 1.28 -8.31
N TYR A 137 4.73 1.07 -7.77
CA TYR A 137 5.99 0.98 -8.50
C TYR A 137 6.75 -0.28 -8.11
N GLU A 138 7.49 -0.85 -9.06
CA GLU A 138 8.46 -1.92 -8.82
C GLU A 138 9.86 -1.34 -8.70
N ASN A 139 10.73 -1.94 -7.89
CA ASN A 139 12.16 -1.67 -7.86
C ASN A 139 12.86 -2.60 -8.86
N ASP A 140 13.81 -2.04 -9.64
CA ASP A 140 14.61 -2.88 -10.53
C ASP A 140 15.79 -3.50 -9.75
N LEU A 141 15.66 -4.79 -9.47
CA LEU A 141 16.69 -5.57 -8.79
C LEU A 141 17.84 -6.00 -9.72
N LEU A 142 17.80 -5.72 -11.03
CA LEU A 142 18.72 -6.31 -12.03
C LEU A 142 20.23 -6.03 -11.88
N PHE A 143 20.70 -5.35 -10.83
CA PHE A 143 22.12 -5.10 -10.60
C PHE A 143 22.52 -5.18 -9.11
N ALA A 144 22.06 -6.19 -8.38
CA ALA A 144 22.42 -6.37 -6.96
C ALA A 144 23.77 -7.09 -6.76
N ASP A 145 24.16 -7.94 -7.70
CA ASP A 145 25.46 -8.59 -7.76
C ASP A 145 26.22 -8.03 -8.95
N GLY A 146 26.99 -6.96 -8.70
CA GLY A 146 28.01 -6.54 -9.65
C GLY A 146 28.82 -7.74 -10.12
N PHE A 147 29.18 -7.77 -11.40
CA PHE A 147 30.10 -8.76 -11.93
C PHE A 147 31.44 -8.64 -11.18
N ASP A 148 31.62 -9.42 -10.12
CA ASP A 148 32.91 -9.75 -9.51
C ASP A 148 33.33 -11.18 -9.93
#